data_AF-A0A377CII4-F1
#
_entry.id   AF-A0A377CII4-F1
#
_cell.length_a   1.000
_cell.length_b   1.000
_cell.length_c   1.000
_cell.angle_alpha   90.00
_cell.angle_beta   90.00
_cell.angle_gamma   90.00
#
_symmetry.space_group_name_H-M   'P 1'
#
loop_
_entity.id
_entity.type
_entity.pdbx_description
1 polymer ?
#
loop_
_entity_poly.entity_id
_entity_poly.type
_entity_poly.pdbx_seq_one_letter_code
_entity_poly.pdbx_strand_id
1 'polypeptide(L)'
;MNIPQLTALCLRYHGVLLDASEEVVHVAVVDAPSHELLDALHFATTKRIEITCWTRQQMEGHASRTQQTLPVAVSGEASAQSRVANSNVTICAGTTRV
;
A
#
# COMPACT_ATOMS: atom_id res chain seq x y z
N MET A 1 14.55 10.53 4.01
CA MET A 1 13.37 9.81 4.56
C MET A 1 13.86 8.60 5.33
N ASN A 2 13.27 8.28 6.49
CA ASN A 2 13.66 7.10 7.28
C ASN A 2 12.88 5.86 6.82
N ILE A 3 13.25 5.30 5.67
CA ILE A 3 12.65 4.06 5.12
C ILE A 3 12.57 2.93 6.16
N PRO A 4 13.60 2.61 6.97
CA PRO A 4 13.48 1.53 7.95
C PRO A 4 12.43 1.78 9.04
N GLN A 5 12.19 3.03 9.43
CA GLN A 5 11.15 3.38 10.39
C GLN A 5 9.76 3.18 9.79
N LEU A 6 9.58 3.58 8.52
CA LEU A 6 8.32 3.41 7.81
C LEU A 6 7.99 1.94 7.59
N THR A 7 8.99 1.14 7.20
CA THR A 7 8.86 -0.31 7.06
C THR A 7 8.44 -0.96 8.37
N ALA A 8 9.12 -0.62 9.48
CA ALA A 8 8.78 -1.16 10.80
C ALA A 8 7.36 -0.79 11.24
N LEU A 9 6.92 0.43 10.92
CA LEU A 9 5.58 0.92 11.20
C LEU A 9 4.54 0.15 10.38
N CYS A 10 4.75 -0.02 9.07
CA CYS A 10 3.88 -0.84 8.22
C CYS A 10 3.74 -2.26 8.78
N LEU A 11 4.87 -2.92 9.08
CA LEU A 11 4.89 -4.29 9.60
C LEU A 11 4.10 -4.43 10.92
N ARG A 12 4.19 -3.43 11.81
CA ARG A 12 3.45 -3.44 13.09
C ARG A 12 1.94 -3.46 12.91
N TYR A 13 1.42 -2.82 11.86
CA TYR A 13 -0.01 -2.74 11.56
C TYR A 13 -0.44 -3.68 10.43
N HIS A 14 0.30 -4.77 10.18
CA HIS A 14 0.01 -5.74 9.12
C HIS A 14 0.00 -5.16 7.68
N GLY A 15 0.70 -4.03 7.49
CA GLY A 15 0.98 -3.45 6.19
C GLY A 15 2.35 -3.85 5.65
N VAL A 16 2.49 -3.82 4.33
CA VAL A 16 3.74 -4.08 3.61
C VAL A 16 4.11 -2.83 2.85
N LEU A 17 5.31 -2.31 3.09
CA LEU A 17 5.86 -1.23 2.29
C LEU A 17 6.28 -1.78 0.92
N LEU A 18 5.61 -1.38 -0.15
CA LEU A 18 5.94 -1.77 -1.52
C LEU A 18 7.05 -0.89 -2.09
N ASP A 19 6.89 0.41 -1.94
CA ASP A 19 7.83 1.42 -2.42
C ASP A 19 7.77 2.65 -1.51
N ALA A 20 8.92 3.28 -1.31
CA ALA A 20 9.04 4.51 -0.55
C ALA A 20 9.89 5.51 -1.33
N SER A 21 9.22 6.31 -2.14
CA SER A 21 9.82 7.37 -2.93
C SER A 21 9.82 8.70 -2.18
N GLU A 22 10.52 9.70 -2.75
CA GLU A 22 10.53 11.07 -2.22
C GLU A 22 9.24 11.86 -2.49
N GLU A 23 8.21 11.29 -3.11
CA GLU A 23 6.95 12.02 -3.34
C GLU A 23 5.76 11.18 -2.89
N VAL A 24 5.83 9.87 -3.15
CA VAL A 24 4.77 8.91 -2.85
C VAL A 24 5.32 7.71 -2.07
N VAL A 25 4.53 7.22 -1.12
CA VAL A 25 4.76 5.96 -0.39
C VAL A 25 3.66 4.98 -0.78
N HIS A 26 4.04 3.82 -1.28
CA HIS A 26 3.11 2.74 -1.61
C HIS A 26 3.09 1.70 -0.50
N VAL A 27 1.91 1.50 0.11
CA VAL A 27 1.70 0.52 1.18
C VAL A 27 0.62 -0.46 0.74
N ALA A 28 0.87 -1.76 0.83
CA ALA A 28 -0.15 -2.78 0.66
C ALA A 28 -0.66 -3.27 2.02
N VAL A 29 -1.96 -3.51 2.12
CA VAL A 29 -2.59 -4.11 3.30
C VAL A 29 -3.52 -5.22 2.86
N VAL A 30 -3.65 -6.28 3.67
CA VAL A 30 -4.66 -7.31 3.42
C VAL A 30 -6.02 -6.81 3.86
N ASP A 31 -7.03 -6.95 3.01
CA ASP A 31 -8.42 -6.60 3.29
C ASP A 31 -8.68 -5.09 3.38
N ALA A 32 -8.39 -4.47 4.53
CA ALA A 32 -8.60 -3.04 4.76
C ALA A 32 -7.53 -2.45 5.70
N PRO A 33 -7.09 -1.19 5.47
CA PRO A 33 -6.19 -0.51 6.39
C PRO A 33 -6.94 -0.04 7.64
N SER A 34 -6.34 -0.25 8.81
CA SER A 34 -6.83 0.30 10.07
C SER A 34 -6.63 1.82 10.14
N HIS A 35 -7.56 2.55 10.77
CA HIS A 35 -7.41 4.00 10.99
C HIS A 35 -6.11 4.37 11.71
N GLU A 36 -5.66 3.55 12.66
CA GLU A 36 -4.38 3.78 13.36
C GLU A 36 -3.17 3.74 12.42
N LEU A 37 -3.20 2.87 11.40
CA LEU A 37 -2.14 2.83 10.38
C LEU A 37 -2.15 4.12 9.54
N LEU A 38 -3.34 4.61 9.16
CA LEU A 38 -3.47 5.86 8.41
C LEU A 38 -2.88 7.03 9.20
N ASP A 39 -3.23 7.11 10.48
CA ASP A 39 -2.77 8.17 11.38
C ASP A 39 -1.26 8.08 11.62
N ALA A 40 -0.76 6.88 11.87
CA ALA A 40 0.66 6.62 12.08
C ALA A 40 1.50 6.91 10.82
N LEU A 41 1.01 6.57 9.63
CA LEU A 41 1.66 6.93 8.36
C LEU A 41 1.62 8.45 8.12
N HIS A 42 0.47 9.08 8.32
CA HIS A 42 0.30 10.53 8.21
C HIS A 42 1.23 11.29 9.16
N PHE A 43 1.43 10.77 10.37
CA PHE A 43 2.36 11.36 11.35
C PHE A 43 3.83 11.08 11.01
N ALA A 44 4.15 9.87 10.55
CA ALA A 44 5.51 9.49 10.21
C ALA A 44 6.02 10.16 8.93
N THR A 45 5.12 10.49 8.00
CA THR A 45 5.47 11.16 6.75
C THR A 45 4.36 12.11 6.29
N THR A 46 4.78 13.30 5.83
CA THR A 46 3.88 14.27 5.19
C THR A 46 3.68 13.98 3.70
N LYS A 47 4.32 12.94 3.16
CA LYS A 47 4.24 12.56 1.74
C LYS A 47 2.92 11.90 1.38
N ARG A 48 2.65 11.82 0.09
CA ARG A 48 1.44 11.19 -0.41
C ARG A 48 1.54 9.68 -0.17
N ILE A 49 0.60 9.12 0.55
CA ILE A 49 0.57 7.70 0.88
C ILE A 49 -0.52 7.07 0.02
N GLU A 50 -0.13 6.14 -0.85
CA GLU A 50 -1.04 5.34 -1.67
C GLU A 50 -1.15 3.96 -1.02
N ILE A 51 -2.30 3.67 -0.43
CA ILE A 51 -2.60 2.40 0.21
C ILE A 51 -3.37 1.53 -0.77
N THR A 52 -2.88 0.32 -1.02
CA THR A 52 -3.55 -0.66 -1.87
C THR A 52 -4.09 -1.79 -1.02
N CYS A 53 -5.39 -2.04 -1.11
CA CYS A 53 -6.00 -3.21 -0.49
C CYS A 53 -5.75 -4.44 -1.36
N TRP A 54 -4.93 -5.35 -0.87
CA TRP A 54 -4.64 -6.63 -1.49
C TRP A 54 -5.46 -7.75 -0.87
N THR A 55 -5.74 -8.74 -1.70
CA THR A 55 -6.20 -10.05 -1.22
C THR A 55 -5.01 -10.83 -0.67
N ARG A 56 -5.25 -11.83 0.18
CA ARG A 56 -4.19 -12.76 0.61
C ARG A 56 -3.43 -13.35 -0.58
N GLN A 57 -4.15 -13.70 -1.64
CA GLN A 57 -3.57 -14.24 -2.86
C GLN A 57 -2.64 -13.25 -3.58
N GLN A 58 -2.98 -11.95 -3.62
CA GLN A 58 -2.08 -10.93 -4.17
C GLN A 58 -0.83 -10.75 -3.31
N MET A 59 -0.99 -10.79 -1.98
CA MET A 59 0.15 -10.65 -1.06
C MET A 59 1.08 -11.86 -1.10
N GLU A 60 0.54 -13.08 -1.16
CA GLU A 60 1.30 -14.31 -1.39
C GLU A 60 1.99 -14.30 -2.76
N GLY A 61 1.26 -13.91 -3.81
CA GLY A 61 1.83 -13.74 -5.15
C GLY A 61 2.98 -12.74 -5.18
N HIS A 62 2.88 -11.63 -4.45
CA HIS A 62 3.98 -10.67 -4.29
C HIS A 62 5.17 -11.27 -3.55
N ALA A 63 4.94 -11.97 -2.43
CA ALA A 63 6.02 -12.63 -1.66
C ALA A 63 6.74 -13.72 -2.47
N SER A 64 6.01 -14.47 -3.30
CA SER A 64 6.60 -15.43 -4.24
C SER A 64 7.35 -14.73 -5.39
N ARG A 65 6.85 -13.58 -5.85
CA ARG A 65 7.42 -12.82 -6.96
C ARG A 65 8.68 -12.03 -6.60
N THR A 66 8.82 -11.55 -5.37
CA THR A 66 10.11 -11.00 -4.89
C THR A 66 11.20 -12.07 -4.80
N GLN A 67 10.83 -13.36 -4.78
CA GLN A 67 11.77 -14.47 -4.85
C GLN A 67 12.08 -14.91 -6.29
N GLN A 68 11.29 -14.46 -7.28
CA GLN A 68 11.45 -14.78 -8.70
C GLN A 68 11.41 -13.49 -9.54
N THR A 69 12.57 -12.84 -9.65
CA THR A 69 12.85 -11.77 -10.62
C THR A 69 12.28 -12.10 -12.00
N LEU A 70 11.55 -11.12 -12.61
CA LEU A 70 11.30 -10.83 -14.06
C LEU A 70 9.82 -10.42 -14.36
N PRO A 71 9.57 -9.55 -15.36
CA PRO A 71 8.46 -8.61 -15.36
C PRO A 71 7.18 -9.17 -15.99
N VAL A 72 6.05 -8.90 -15.35
CA VAL A 72 4.74 -8.87 -16.01
C VAL A 72 4.09 -7.56 -15.62
N ALA A 73 4.04 -6.67 -16.62
CA ALA A 73 3.23 -5.47 -16.60
C ALA A 73 1.78 -5.89 -16.38
N VAL A 74 1.13 -5.31 -15.37
CA VAL A 74 -0.32 -5.28 -15.34
C VAL A 74 -0.70 -3.82 -15.51
N SER A 75 -1.06 -3.48 -16.75
CA SER A 75 -1.95 -2.36 -17.02
C SER A 75 -3.31 -2.72 -16.43
N GLY A 76 -3.92 -1.78 -15.71
CA GLY A 76 -5.25 -1.94 -15.16
C GLY A 76 -5.79 -0.57 -14.81
N GLU A 77 -6.49 0.03 -15.76
CA GLU A 77 -7.07 1.36 -15.70
C GLU A 77 -7.95 1.53 -14.45
N ALA A 78 -7.75 2.68 -13.81
CA ALA A 78 -8.48 3.13 -12.65
C ALA A 78 -9.98 3.27 -12.96
N SER A 79 -10.83 2.67 -12.14
CA SER A 79 -12.18 3.17 -11.95
C SER A 79 -12.77 2.76 -10.60
N ALA A 80 -13.43 3.74 -9.99
CA ALA A 80 -14.18 3.76 -8.74
C ALA A 80 -13.37 3.94 -7.44
N GLN A 81 -13.02 5.20 -7.14
CA GLN A 81 -12.60 5.62 -5.80
C GLN A 81 -13.81 6.12 -4.98
N SER A 82 -14.21 5.36 -3.97
CA SER A 82 -14.75 5.98 -2.75
C SER A 82 -13.57 6.63 -2.03
N ARG A 83 -13.39 7.93 -2.25
CA ARG A 83 -12.29 8.70 -1.67
C ARG A 83 -12.58 8.98 -0.21
N VAL A 84 -12.07 8.15 0.70
CA VAL A 84 -11.76 8.63 2.06
C VAL A 84 -10.47 9.44 1.97
N ALA A 85 -10.60 10.72 1.62
CA ALA A 85 -9.47 11.63 1.50
C ALA A 85 -9.07 12.11 2.91
N ASN A 86 -8.12 11.41 3.53
CA ASN A 86 -7.26 12.07 4.50
C ASN A 86 -6.23 12.89 3.71
N SER A 87 -5.84 14.08 4.18
CA SER A 87 -5.21 15.14 3.36
C SER A 87 -4.00 14.72 2.50
N ASN A 88 -3.30 13.63 2.83
CA ASN A 88 -2.23 13.04 2.01
C ASN A 88 -2.35 11.51 1.80
N VAL A 89 -3.45 10.86 2.20
CA VAL A 89 -3.63 9.40 2.08
C VAL A 89 -4.71 9.07 1.05
N THR A 90 -4.35 8.28 0.04
CA THR A 90 -5.26 7.72 -0.96
C THR A 90 -5.37 6.22 -0.72
N ILE A 91 -6.59 5.67 -0.71
CA ILE A 91 -6.82 4.22 -0.61
C ILE A 91 -7.40 3.73 -1.94
N CYS A 92 -6.68 2.82 -2.58
CA CYS A 92 -7.08 2.13 -3.80
C CYS A 92 -7.64 0.76 -3.42
N ALA A 93 -8.95 0.58 -3.58
CA ALA A 93 -9.58 -0.72 -3.43
C ALA A 93 -9.19 -1.60 -4.62
N GLY A 94 -8.55 -2.75 -4.36
CA GLY A 94 -8.37 -3.79 -5.37
C GLY A 94 -9.73 -4.32 -5.79
N THR A 95 -10.23 -3.90 -6.94
CA THR A 95 -11.50 -4.38 -7.49
C THR A 95 -11.34 -5.85 -7.88
N THR A 96 -11.77 -6.75 -7.01
CA THR A 96 -12.06 -8.14 -7.37
C THR A 96 -13.20 -8.11 -8.40
N ARG A 97 -12.87 -8.15 -9.69
CA ARG A 97 -13.84 -8.54 -10.71
C ARG A 97 -14.05 -10.05 -10.56
N VAL A 98 -15.25 -10.42 -10.12
CA VAL A 98 -15.77 -11.80 -10.19
C VAL A 98 -15.99 -12.22 -11.64
#